data_AF-A0A090ANJ6-F1
#
_entry.id   AF-A0A090ANJ6-F1
#
_cell.length_a   1.000
_cell.length_b   1.000
_cell.length_c   1.000
_cell.angle_alpha   90.00
_cell.angle_beta   90.00
_cell.angle_gamma   90.00
#
_symmetry.space_group_name_H-M   'P 1'
#
loop_
_entity.id
_entity.type
_entity.pdbx_description
1 polymer ?
#
loop_
_entity_poly.entity_id
_entity_poly.type
_entity_poly.pdbx_seq_one_letter_code
_entity_poly.pdbx_strand_id
1 'polypeptide(L)'
;MTSVTSTDFSGIWGTSNTNVFAVSTGTITSTAGTIFHYNGNYLTATTITSYNTFSSIYDIWGSPEGDVFAASDQGILRCANCQQPVQEYLPATFFS
;
A
#
# COMPACT_ATOMS: atom_id res chain seq x y z
N MET A 1 -24.53 1.74 -6.77
CA MET A 1 -23.21 2.37 -6.62
C MET A 1 -22.90 2.43 -5.14
N THR A 2 -21.96 1.62 -4.67
CA THR A 2 -21.42 1.76 -3.32
C THR A 2 -20.58 3.03 -3.29
N SER A 3 -21.01 4.02 -2.52
CA SER A 3 -20.23 5.22 -2.26
C SER A 3 -18.90 4.80 -1.64
N VAL A 4 -17.80 5.02 -2.34
CA VAL A 4 -16.47 4.91 -1.72
C VAL A 4 -16.38 6.09 -0.75
N THR A 5 -16.48 5.79 0.54
CA THR A 5 -16.21 6.72 1.62
C THR A 5 -14.86 7.37 1.37
N SER A 6 -14.78 8.70 1.53
CA SER A 6 -13.57 9.53 1.42
C SER A 6 -12.38 8.79 2.02
N THR A 7 -11.61 8.13 1.17
CA THR A 7 -10.38 7.45 1.52
C THR A 7 -9.29 8.42 1.13
N ASP A 8 -8.61 8.97 2.13
CA ASP A 8 -7.50 9.89 1.86
C ASP A 8 -6.36 9.07 1.26
N PHE A 9 -6.21 9.18 -0.05
CA PHE A 9 -5.09 8.60 -0.76
C PHE A 9 -3.84 9.39 -0.44
N SER A 10 -2.83 8.70 0.08
CA SER A 10 -1.57 9.30 0.50
C SER A 10 -0.47 9.18 -0.56
N GLY A 11 -0.57 8.17 -1.44
CA GLY A 11 0.43 7.94 -2.47
C GLY A 11 -0.13 7.16 -3.65
N ILE A 12 0.49 7.39 -4.82
CA ILE A 12 0.22 6.68 -6.07
C ILE A 12 1.53 6.39 -6.79
N TRP A 13 1.65 5.17 -7.31
CA TRP A 13 2.79 4.75 -8.11
C TRP A 13 2.34 3.77 -9.19
N GLY A 14 3.00 3.76 -10.33
CA GLY A 14 2.67 2.81 -11.39
C GLY A 14 3.74 2.73 -12.45
N THR A 15 3.72 1.63 -13.19
CA THR A 15 4.69 1.34 -14.27
C THR A 15 4.06 1.45 -15.65
N SER A 16 2.72 1.40 -15.72
CA SER A 16 1.94 1.57 -16.95
C SER A 16 0.52 2.04 -16.64
N ASN A 17 -0.28 2.33 -17.67
CA ASN A 17 -1.70 2.62 -17.55
C ASN A 17 -2.55 1.40 -17.10
N THR A 18 -1.95 0.21 -17.03
CA THR A 18 -2.59 -1.03 -16.59
C THR A 18 -1.92 -1.63 -15.35
N ASN A 19 -0.99 -0.90 -14.72
CA ASN A 19 -0.30 -1.36 -13.53
C ASN A 19 -0.04 -0.16 -12.60
N VAL A 20 -1.08 0.20 -11.85
CA VAL A 20 -1.08 1.36 -10.95
C VAL A 20 -1.46 0.90 -9.55
N PHE A 21 -0.70 1.34 -8.57
CA PHE A 21 -0.92 1.13 -7.16
C PHE A 21 -1.23 2.45 -6.46
N ALA A 22 -2.13 2.41 -5.49
CA ALA A 22 -2.41 3.53 -4.62
C ALA A 22 -2.51 3.06 -3.18
N VAL A 23 -2.19 3.94 -2.24
CA VAL A 23 -2.28 3.66 -0.80
C VAL A 23 -3.19 4.68 -0.15
N SER A 24 -3.96 4.22 0.82
CA SER A 24 -4.75 5.09 1.68
C SER A 24 -4.22 5.03 3.11
N THR A 25 -4.23 6.19 3.77
CA THR A 25 -4.10 6.22 5.23
C THR A 25 -5.36 5.63 5.84
N GLY A 26 -5.20 4.66 6.74
CA GLY A 26 -6.28 4.29 7.63
C GLY A 26 -6.36 5.28 8.79
N THR A 27 -7.54 5.45 9.38
CA THR A 27 -7.65 6.25 10.61
C THR A 27 -7.13 5.41 11.78
N ILE A 28 -6.32 6.03 12.65
CA ILE A 28 -5.77 5.43 13.90
C ILE A 28 -6.83 4.71 14.76
N THR A 29 -8.11 5.01 14.56
CA THR A 29 -9.22 4.41 15.30
C THR A 29 -9.92 3.25 14.61
N SER A 30 -9.83 3.05 13.28
CA SER A 30 -10.71 2.06 12.61
C SER A 30 -10.36 1.62 11.17
N THR A 31 -9.16 1.85 10.64
CA THR A 31 -8.83 1.22 9.35
C THR A 31 -7.35 0.93 9.26
N ALA A 32 -6.99 -0.27 8.82
CA ALA A 32 -5.63 -0.54 8.42
C ALA A 32 -5.34 0.16 7.09
N GLY A 33 -4.08 0.53 6.85
CA GLY A 33 -3.64 0.97 5.52
C GLY A 33 -4.09 -0.03 4.45
N THR A 34 -4.60 0.49 3.34
CA THR A 34 -5.08 -0.32 2.21
C THR A 34 -4.25 -0.01 0.99
N ILE A 35 -3.78 -1.06 0.32
CA ILE A 35 -3.14 -0.97 -0.99
C ILE A 35 -4.20 -1.28 -2.04
N PHE A 36 -4.35 -0.40 -3.01
CA PHE A 36 -5.21 -0.59 -4.17
C PHE A 36 -4.33 -0.88 -5.38
N HIS A 37 -4.74 -1.84 -6.23
CA HIS A 37 -4.08 -2.17 -7.49
C HIS A 37 -5.08 -2.11 -8.64
N TYR A 38 -4.78 -1.26 -9.62
CA TYR A 38 -5.51 -1.15 -10.87
C TYR A 38 -4.77 -1.88 -11.99
N ASN A 39 -5.45 -2.87 -12.57
CA ASN A 39 -4.90 -3.72 -13.62
C ASN A 39 -5.30 -3.29 -15.06
N GLY A 40 -5.83 -2.07 -15.22
CA GLY A 40 -6.37 -1.58 -16.50
C GLY A 40 -7.87 -1.84 -16.72
N ASN A 41 -8.47 -2.74 -15.94
CA ASN A 41 -9.90 -3.07 -16.03
C ASN A 41 -10.61 -2.92 -14.68
N TYR A 42 -9.96 -3.35 -13.60
CA TYR A 42 -10.54 -3.41 -12.27
C TYR A 42 -9.56 -2.89 -11.22
N LEU A 43 -10.12 -2.33 -10.15
CA LEU A 43 -9.40 -1.94 -8.94
C LEU A 43 -9.58 -3.04 -7.89
N THR A 44 -8.48 -3.62 -7.42
CA THR A 44 -8.47 -4.60 -6.33
C THR A 44 -7.94 -3.92 -5.08
N ALA A 45 -8.60 -4.10 -3.94
CA ALA A 45 -8.15 -3.57 -2.65
C ALA A 45 -7.62 -4.72 -1.77
N THR A 46 -6.40 -4.54 -1.27
CA THR A 46 -5.75 -5.44 -0.32
C THR A 46 -5.55 -4.67 0.99
N THR A 47 -6.35 -5.02 2.00
CA THR A 47 -6.19 -4.48 3.36
C THR A 47 -5.02 -5.16 4.05
N ILE A 48 -4.12 -4.38 4.62
CA ILE A 48 -2.97 -4.92 5.36
C ILE A 48 -3.45 -5.31 6.76
N THR A 49 -3.66 -6.60 6.99
CA THR A 49 -4.17 -7.12 8.28
C THR A 49 -3.08 -7.47 9.29
N SER A 50 -1.80 -7.32 8.91
CA SER A 50 -0.67 -7.59 9.80
C SER A 50 -0.62 -6.53 10.90
N TYR A 51 -1.10 -6.92 12.09
CA TYR A 51 -0.98 -6.26 13.41
C TYR A 51 -0.92 -4.74 13.35
N ASN A 52 -2.04 -4.03 13.60
CA ASN A 52 -2.17 -2.70 14.26
C ASN A 52 -1.04 -1.64 14.16
N THR A 53 -0.16 -1.71 13.15
CA THR A 53 1.11 -0.99 13.06
C THR A 53 1.19 -0.21 11.76
N PHE A 54 0.62 -0.70 10.66
CA PHE A 54 0.52 0.06 9.42
C PHE A 54 -0.80 0.85 9.36
N SER A 55 -1.04 1.67 10.39
CA SER A 55 -2.26 2.50 10.46
C SER A 55 -2.26 3.58 9.37
N SER A 56 -1.10 4.19 9.12
CA SER A 56 -0.93 5.26 8.13
C SER A 56 0.18 4.91 7.16
N ILE A 57 -0.18 4.63 5.91
CA ILE A 57 0.80 4.55 4.81
C ILE A 57 0.90 5.94 4.21
N TYR A 58 2.10 6.47 4.06
CA TYR A 58 2.32 7.83 3.55
C TYR A 58 2.79 7.86 2.11
N ASP A 59 3.43 6.79 1.65
CA ASP A 59 4.00 6.75 0.31
C ASP A 59 4.03 5.32 -0.22
N ILE A 60 4.07 5.21 -1.55
CA ILE A 60 4.17 3.94 -2.27
C ILE A 60 5.13 4.11 -3.45
N TRP A 61 6.03 3.15 -3.62
CA TRP A 61 6.93 3.09 -4.76
C TRP A 61 7.22 1.62 -5.10
N GLY A 62 7.93 1.38 -6.19
CA GLY A 62 8.21 0.01 -6.62
C GLY A 62 9.14 -0.07 -7.81
N SER A 63 9.27 -1.29 -8.32
CA SER A 63 10.01 -1.60 -9.53
C SER A 63 9.08 -2.15 -10.63
N PRO A 64 9.42 -1.96 -11.92
CA PRO A 64 8.73 -2.62 -13.04
C PRO A 64 8.66 -4.15 -12.92
N GLU A 65 9.52 -4.75 -12.11
CA GLU A 65 9.68 -6.19 -11.92
C GLU A 65 8.63 -6.79 -10.96
N GLY A 66 7.82 -5.96 -10.31
CA GLY A 66 6.68 -6.39 -9.49
C GLY A 66 6.86 -6.23 -7.98
N ASP A 67 8.01 -5.70 -7.54
CA ASP A 67 8.21 -5.33 -6.13
C ASP A 67 7.55 -3.98 -5.84
N VAL A 68 6.67 -3.97 -4.84
CA VAL A 68 5.98 -2.79 -4.35
C VAL A 68 6.34 -2.55 -2.90
N PHE A 69 6.62 -1.30 -2.55
CA PHE A 69 7.00 -0.86 -1.22
C PHE A 69 6.05 0.22 -0.73
N ALA A 70 5.64 0.14 0.52
CA ALA A 70 4.79 1.13 1.17
C ALA A 70 5.45 1.62 2.46
N ALA A 71 5.66 2.93 2.58
CA ALA A 71 6.19 3.54 3.80
C ALA A 71 5.06 3.87 4.77
N SER A 72 5.26 3.53 6.04
CA SER A 72 4.43 3.96 7.16
C SER A 72 5.26 4.58 8.27
N ASP A 73 4.58 5.06 9.30
CA ASP A 73 5.18 5.49 10.57
C ASP A 73 5.96 4.37 11.29
N GLN A 74 5.68 3.10 10.98
CA GLN A 74 6.27 1.94 11.65
C GLN A 74 7.31 1.17 10.82
N GLY A 75 7.51 1.54 9.55
CA GLY A 75 8.53 0.95 8.69
C GLY A 75 8.14 0.89 7.22
N ILE A 76 8.82 0.01 6.47
CA ILE A 76 8.55 -0.23 5.06
C ILE A 76 7.93 -1.62 4.90
N LEU A 77 6.75 -1.67 4.31
CA LEU A 77 6.14 -2.92 3.86
C LEU A 77 6.63 -3.21 2.43
N ARG A 78 7.41 -4.27 2.25
CA ARG A 78 7.67 -4.85 0.92
C ARG A 78 6.56 -5.84 0.56
N CYS A 79 6.14 -5.82 -0.70
CA CYS A 79 5.06 -6.64 -1.21
C CYS A 79 5.37 -7.09 -2.64
N ALA A 80 5.62 -8.39 -2.84
CA ALA A 80 5.77 -8.95 -4.17
C ALA A 80 4.39 -9.15 -4.82
N ASN A 81 4.08 -8.38 -5.87
CA ASN A 81 2.84 -8.44 -6.66
C ASN A 81 1.51 -8.16 -5.91
N CYS A 82 1.51 -7.72 -4.64
CA CYS A 82 0.31 -7.32 -3.87
C CYS A 82 -0.90 -8.26 -3.85
N GLN A 83 -0.73 -9.52 -4.26
CA GLN A 83 -1.76 -10.57 -4.17
C GLN A 83 -1.83 -11.15 -2.75
N GLN A 84 -0.70 -11.16 -2.03
CA GLN A 84 -0.57 -11.47 -0.59
C GLN A 84 0.69 -10.72 -0.07
N PRO A 85 0.59 -9.80 0.90
CA PRO A 85 1.75 -9.11 1.44
C PRO A 85 2.60 -10.06 2.28
N VAL A 86 3.73 -10.52 1.74
CA VAL A 86 4.76 -11.22 2.52
C VAL A 86 5.55 -10.14 3.26
N GLN A 87 5.38 -10.03 4.57
CA GLN A 87 6.05 -9.02 5.38
C GLN A 87 7.56 -9.29 5.43
N GLU A 88 8.34 -8.47 4.75
CA GLU A 88 9.77 -8.31 5.02
C GLU A 88 9.95 -7.00 5.78
N TYR A 89 10.04 -7.08 7.11
CA TYR A 89 10.25 -5.91 7.95
C TYR A 89 11.68 -5.41 7.76
N LEU A 90 11.81 -4.26 7.09
CA LEU A 90 13.07 -3.54 7.02
C LEU A 90 13.02 -2.40 8.06
N PRO A 91 13.72 -2.54 9.21
CA PRO A 91 13.81 -1.46 10.17
C PRO A 91 14.46 -0.25 9.50
N ALA A 92 13.99 0.95 9.84
CA ALA A 92 14.43 2.23 9.27
C ALA A 92 15.94 2.54 9.48
N THR A 93 16.70 1.66 10.13
CA THR A 93 18.13 1.78 10.38
C THR A 93 19.02 1.51 9.16
N PHE A 94 18.45 1.23 7.97
CA PHE A 94 19.21 0.95 6.75
C PHE A 94 19.57 2.18 5.90
N PHE A 95 19.16 3.39 6.32
CA PHE A 95 19.61 4.64 5.71
C PHE A 95 20.61 5.34 6.65
N SER A 96 21.86 4.89 6.65
CA SER A 96 23.00 5.59 7.27
C SER A 96 24.12 5.77 6.26
#